data_AF-A0A3B0S0Z5-F1
#
_entry.id   AF-A0A3B0S0Z5-F1
#
_cell.length_a   1.000
_cell.length_b   1.000
_cell.length_c   1.000
_cell.angle_alpha   90.00
_cell.angle_beta   90.00
_cell.angle_gamma   90.00
#
_symmetry.space_group_name_H-M   'P 1'
#
loop_
_entity.id
_entity.type
_entity.pdbx_description
1 polymer ?
#
loop_
_entity_poly.entity_id
_entity_poly.type
_entity_poly.pdbx_seq_one_letter_code
_entity_poly.pdbx_strand_id
1 'polypeptide(L)'
;MFMSRVRIFAALIAAASVTAPVQAADEPAAAEAENSRIDAAVAFAKALTNGATVALTDETVDEATRLENFRVVLADGLALDTIGKFMLGATRKAMSEEQTARYNAIFPQYITKLYAE
;
A
#
# COMPACT_ATOMS: atom_id res chain seq x y z
N MET A 1 33.91 -9.53 50.28
CA MET A 1 33.87 -9.12 51.70
C MET A 1 33.61 -7.63 51.74
N PHE A 2 32.44 -7.26 52.27
CA PHE A 2 32.07 -6.00 52.93
C PHE A 2 32.62 -4.64 52.42
N MET A 3 31.70 -3.90 51.79
CA MET A 3 31.15 -2.62 52.29
C MET A 3 32.10 -1.55 52.88
N SER A 4 32.02 -0.38 52.25
CA SER A 4 31.59 0.90 52.86
C SER A 4 32.63 1.69 53.67
N ARG A 5 32.74 3.01 53.39
CA ARG A 5 32.13 4.05 54.25
C ARG A 5 32.53 5.49 53.85
N VAL A 6 31.50 6.26 53.49
CA VAL A 6 31.13 7.56 54.08
C VAL A 6 32.19 8.67 54.09
N ARG A 7 31.91 9.78 53.38
CA ARG A 7 31.77 11.12 53.98
C ARG A 7 30.70 11.96 53.27
N ILE A 8 29.63 12.19 54.01
CA ILE A 8 28.53 13.13 53.79
C ILE A 8 29.03 14.53 54.19
N PHE A 9 28.70 15.57 53.42
CA PHE A 9 28.37 16.96 53.85
C PHE A 9 27.91 17.71 52.58
N ALA A 10 26.62 17.70 52.25
CA ALA A 10 25.60 18.68 52.68
C ALA A 10 25.90 20.12 52.22
N ALA A 11 25.19 20.59 51.18
CA ALA A 11 24.71 21.97 51.10
C ALA A 11 23.73 22.18 49.92
N LEU A 12 22.54 22.66 50.30
CA LEU A 12 21.72 23.67 49.61
C LEU A 12 20.83 23.27 48.41
N ILE A 13 19.57 23.10 48.79
CA ILE A 13 18.30 23.27 48.07
C ILE A 13 18.31 24.49 47.12
N ALA A 14 17.98 24.26 45.85
CA ALA A 14 17.24 25.17 44.97
C ALA A 14 16.63 24.33 43.84
N ALA A 15 15.35 23.95 43.96
CA ALA A 15 14.27 24.59 43.21
C ALA A 15 14.49 24.55 41.68
N ALA A 16 13.95 23.51 41.03
CA ALA A 16 13.26 23.62 39.74
C ALA A 16 12.63 22.26 39.39
N SER A 17 11.49 21.96 40.02
CA SER A 17 10.54 20.99 39.48
C SER A 17 9.96 21.58 38.20
N VAL A 18 10.70 21.54 37.09
CA VAL A 18 10.10 21.72 35.77
C VAL A 18 9.53 20.37 35.40
N THR A 19 8.36 20.05 35.95
CA THR A 19 7.43 19.15 35.28
C THR A 19 7.06 19.84 33.98
N ALA A 20 7.85 19.58 32.93
CA ALA A 20 7.42 19.88 31.58
C ALA A 20 6.12 19.10 31.35
N PRO A 21 5.04 19.76 30.89
CA PRO A 21 3.90 19.00 30.41
C PRO A 21 4.39 18.17 29.24
N VAL A 22 4.35 16.84 29.38
CA VAL A 22 4.36 15.95 28.23
C VAL A 22 3.11 16.32 27.44
N GLN A 23 3.28 17.17 26.43
CA GLN A 23 2.26 17.49 25.46
C GLN A 23 1.98 16.22 24.67
N ALA A 24 1.06 15.41 25.19
CA ALA A 24 0.33 14.42 24.42
C ALA A 24 -0.61 15.19 23.48
N ALA A 25 -0.11 15.62 22.33
CA ALA A 25 -0.90 16.28 21.30
C ALA A 25 -0.27 16.00 19.92
N ASP A 26 -0.31 14.74 19.48
CA ASP A 26 0.00 14.36 18.10
C ASP A 26 -0.89 13.22 17.55
N GLU A 27 -1.96 12.85 18.28
CA GLU A 27 -2.89 11.78 17.87
C GLU A 27 -3.92 12.12 16.78
N PRO A 28 -4.45 13.36 16.63
CA PRO A 28 -5.57 13.57 15.70
C PRO A 28 -5.15 13.51 14.22
N ALA A 29 -3.92 13.90 13.89
CA ALA A 29 -3.43 13.93 12.51
C ALA A 29 -3.25 12.52 11.91
N ALA A 30 -2.87 11.53 12.72
CA ALA A 30 -2.69 10.15 12.27
C ALA A 30 -4.02 9.46 11.95
N ALA A 31 -5.04 9.68 12.79
CA ALA A 31 -6.37 9.13 12.61
C ALA A 31 -7.09 9.75 11.39
N GLU A 32 -6.94 11.06 11.16
CA GLU A 32 -7.52 11.74 10.01
C GLU A 32 -6.87 11.28 8.69
N ALA A 33 -5.55 11.10 8.68
CA ALA A 33 -4.83 10.55 7.54
C ALA A 33 -5.19 9.08 7.24
N GLU A 34 -5.50 8.28 8.27
CA GLU A 34 -5.99 6.92 8.09
C GLU A 34 -7.40 6.89 7.48
N ASN A 35 -8.33 7.68 8.02
CA ASN A 35 -9.68 7.78 7.49
C ASN A 35 -9.69 8.25 6.02
N SER A 36 -8.85 9.23 5.68
CA SER A 36 -8.69 9.70 4.30
C SER A 36 -8.20 8.60 3.35
N ARG A 37 -7.27 7.73 3.79
CA ARG A 37 -6.81 6.58 2.98
C ARG A 37 -7.90 5.54 2.78
N ILE A 38 -8.72 5.29 3.81
CA ILE A 38 -9.85 4.37 3.72
C ILE A 38 -10.88 4.90 2.71
N ASP A 39 -11.24 6.17 2.80
CA ASP A 39 -12.18 6.80 1.87
C ASP A 39 -11.68 6.76 0.42
N ALA A 40 -10.38 7.02 0.20
CA ALA A 40 -9.76 6.91 -1.11
C ALA A 40 -9.80 5.47 -1.65
N ALA A 41 -9.54 4.46 -0.81
CA ALA A 41 -9.62 3.05 -1.20
C ALA A 41 -11.06 2.64 -1.57
N VAL A 42 -12.05 3.11 -0.82
CA VAL A 42 -13.48 2.88 -1.13
C VAL A 42 -13.87 3.56 -2.44
N ALA A 43 -13.44 4.81 -2.65
CA ALA A 43 -13.71 5.53 -3.89
C ALA A 43 -13.08 4.83 -5.10
N PHE A 44 -11.83 4.38 -4.95
CA PHE A 44 -11.14 3.57 -5.96
C PHE A 44 -11.91 2.29 -6.30
N ALA A 45 -12.31 1.50 -5.28
CA ALA A 45 -13.03 0.25 -5.50
C ALA A 45 -14.37 0.47 -6.21
N LYS A 46 -15.09 1.55 -5.86
CA LYS A 46 -16.34 1.94 -6.54
C LYS A 46 -16.09 2.33 -7.99
N ALA A 47 -15.07 3.14 -8.26
CA ALA A 47 -14.73 3.57 -9.61
C ALA A 47 -14.35 2.37 -10.49
N LEU A 48 -13.51 1.46 -9.99
CA LEU A 48 -13.12 0.25 -10.69
C LEU A 48 -14.33 -0.64 -11.01
N THR A 49 -15.18 -0.89 -10.02
CA THR A 49 -16.40 -1.71 -10.19
C THR A 49 -17.37 -1.10 -11.19
N ASN A 50 -17.55 0.23 -11.15
CA ASN A 50 -18.41 0.93 -12.08
C ASN A 50 -17.86 0.84 -13.52
N GLY A 51 -16.56 1.11 -13.72
CA GLY A 51 -15.91 0.98 -15.02
C GLY A 51 -16.02 -0.44 -15.58
N ALA A 52 -15.80 -1.45 -14.73
CA ALA A 52 -15.93 -2.85 -15.10
C ALA A 52 -17.35 -3.21 -15.54
N THR A 53 -18.35 -2.79 -14.76
CA THR A 53 -19.76 -2.99 -15.08
C THR A 53 -20.10 -2.36 -16.43
N VAL A 54 -19.75 -1.08 -16.63
CA VAL A 54 -20.01 -0.36 -17.88
C VAL A 54 -19.38 -1.08 -19.07
N ALA A 55 -18.13 -1.51 -18.96
CA ALA A 55 -17.44 -2.22 -20.05
C ALA A 55 -18.12 -3.55 -20.41
N LEU A 56 -18.62 -4.29 -19.42
CA LEU A 56 -19.25 -5.61 -19.62
C LEU A 56 -20.72 -5.55 -20.03
N THR A 57 -21.43 -4.46 -19.75
CA THR A 57 -22.86 -4.30 -20.05
C THR A 57 -23.14 -3.37 -21.22
N ASP A 58 -22.12 -2.92 -21.95
CA ASP A 58 -22.31 -2.05 -23.12
C ASP A 58 -22.92 -2.82 -24.30
N GLU A 59 -24.24 -2.73 -24.44
CA GLU A 59 -25.00 -3.38 -25.52
C GLU A 59 -24.76 -2.75 -26.91
N THR A 60 -24.02 -1.64 -26.99
CA THR A 60 -23.73 -0.95 -28.26
C THR A 60 -22.56 -1.57 -29.03
N VAL A 61 -21.78 -2.44 -28.38
CA VAL A 61 -20.61 -3.11 -28.95
C VAL A 61 -20.72 -4.64 -28.87
N ASP A 62 -19.93 -5.32 -29.71
CA ASP A 62 -19.87 -6.78 -29.68
C ASP A 62 -19.16 -7.31 -28.42
N GLU A 63 -19.30 -8.62 -28.18
CA GLU A 63 -18.72 -9.27 -27.00
C GLU A 63 -17.20 -9.13 -26.94
N ALA A 64 -16.51 -9.29 -28.06
CA ALA A 64 -15.06 -9.14 -28.12
C ALA A 64 -14.61 -7.74 -27.68
N THR A 65 -15.33 -6.70 -28.11
CA THR A 65 -15.07 -5.31 -27.73
C THR A 65 -15.38 -5.07 -26.25
N ARG A 66 -16.47 -5.63 -25.70
CA ARG A 66 -16.77 -5.55 -24.26
C ARG A 66 -15.64 -6.15 -23.42
N LEU A 67 -15.14 -7.32 -23.82
CA LEU A 67 -14.05 -8.00 -23.12
C LEU A 67 -12.74 -7.22 -23.21
N GLU A 68 -12.42 -6.62 -24.35
CA GLU A 68 -11.24 -5.76 -24.49
C GLU A 68 -11.37 -4.50 -23.62
N ASN A 69 -12.53 -3.83 -23.63
CA ASN A 69 -12.80 -2.68 -22.76
C ASN A 69 -12.67 -3.05 -21.28
N PHE A 70 -13.17 -4.24 -20.89
CA PHE A 70 -13.03 -4.73 -19.52
C PHE A 70 -11.56 -4.98 -19.14
N ARG A 71 -10.76 -5.55 -20.06
CA ARG A 71 -9.32 -5.74 -19.86
C ARG A 71 -8.58 -4.42 -19.66
N VAL A 72 -8.96 -3.36 -20.39
CA VAL A 72 -8.41 -2.01 -20.19
C VAL A 72 -8.72 -1.50 -18.78
N VAL A 73 -9.97 -1.64 -18.31
CA VAL A 73 -10.35 -1.26 -16.94
C VAL A 73 -9.50 -1.97 -15.89
N LEU A 74 -9.28 -3.28 -16.04
CA LEU A 74 -8.41 -4.04 -15.13
C LEU A 74 -6.95 -3.60 -15.21
N ALA A 75 -6.44 -3.31 -16.40
CA ALA A 75 -5.07 -2.87 -16.61
C ALA A 75 -4.79 -1.50 -15.97
N ASP A 76 -5.74 -0.58 -16.06
CA ASP A 76 -5.62 0.78 -15.51
C ASP A 76 -5.84 0.81 -13.99
N GLY A 77 -6.72 -0.06 -13.49
CA GLY A 77 -7.07 -0.11 -12.07
C GLY A 77 -6.06 -0.86 -11.20
N LEU A 78 -5.41 -1.89 -11.75
CA LEU A 78 -4.56 -2.79 -10.97
C LEU A 78 -3.08 -2.46 -11.15
N ALA A 79 -2.32 -2.52 -10.06
CA ALA A 79 -0.86 -2.39 -10.10
C ALA A 79 -0.20 -3.69 -10.63
N LEU A 80 -0.50 -4.05 -11.89
CA LEU A 80 -0.12 -5.34 -12.50
C LEU A 80 1.41 -5.54 -12.56
N ASP A 81 2.17 -4.46 -12.70
CA ASP A 81 3.64 -4.49 -12.64
C ASP A 81 4.15 -4.95 -11.26
N THR A 82 3.47 -4.50 -10.21
CA THR A 82 3.81 -4.75 -8.82
C THR A 82 3.34 -6.14 -8.41
N ILE A 83 2.12 -6.50 -8.76
CA ILE A 83 1.57 -7.85 -8.57
C ILE A 83 2.48 -8.88 -9.26
N GLY A 84 2.88 -8.64 -10.51
CA GLY A 84 3.78 -9.55 -11.23
C GLY A 84 5.12 -9.76 -10.52
N LYS A 85 5.71 -8.70 -9.97
CA LYS A 85 6.94 -8.82 -9.16
C LYS A 85 6.73 -9.69 -7.92
N PHE A 86 5.58 -9.53 -7.24
CA PHE A 86 5.24 -10.34 -6.07
C PHE A 86 5.02 -11.81 -6.43
N MET A 87 4.38 -12.09 -7.57
CA MET A 87 4.16 -13.46 -8.07
C MET A 87 5.47 -14.21 -8.35
N LEU A 88 6.52 -13.51 -8.79
CA LEU A 88 7.84 -14.11 -9.00
C LEU A 88 8.59 -14.42 -7.69
N GLY A 89 8.28 -13.69 -6.61
CA GLY A 89 8.92 -13.87 -5.30
C GLY A 89 10.46 -13.87 -5.36
N ALA A 90 11.07 -14.82 -4.66
CA ALA A 90 12.53 -14.96 -4.60
C ALA A 90 13.18 -15.33 -5.95
N THR A 91 12.45 -16.04 -6.81
CA THR A 91 12.93 -16.51 -8.13
C THR A 91 13.33 -15.35 -9.03
N ARG A 92 12.70 -14.17 -8.87
CA ARG A 92 13.04 -12.95 -9.60
C ARG A 92 14.53 -12.61 -9.55
N LYS A 93 15.22 -12.90 -8.43
CA LYS A 93 16.64 -12.61 -8.24
C LYS A 93 17.56 -13.48 -9.11
N ALA A 94 17.08 -14.64 -9.53
CA ALA A 94 17.83 -15.59 -10.36
C ALA A 94 17.49 -15.46 -11.86
N MET A 95 16.52 -14.63 -12.21
CA MET A 95 16.14 -14.41 -13.61
C MET A 95 17.15 -13.51 -14.32
N SER A 96 17.42 -13.80 -15.58
CA SER A 96 18.13 -12.85 -16.44
C SER A 96 17.28 -11.61 -16.71
N GLU A 97 17.93 -10.54 -17.17
CA GLU A 97 17.23 -9.33 -17.60
C GLU A 97 16.23 -9.61 -18.72
N GLU A 98 16.63 -10.46 -19.68
CA GLU A 98 15.76 -10.88 -20.78
C GLU A 98 14.52 -11.64 -20.28
N GLN A 99 14.69 -12.58 -19.35
CA GLN A 99 13.58 -13.32 -18.76
C GLN A 99 12.63 -12.39 -18.00
N THR A 100 13.19 -11.43 -17.25
CA THR A 100 12.41 -10.45 -16.49
C THR A 100 11.63 -9.53 -17.43
N ALA A 101 12.26 -9.05 -18.49
CA ALA A 101 11.62 -8.21 -19.49
C ALA A 101 10.47 -8.94 -20.20
N ARG A 102 10.70 -10.19 -20.63
CA ARG A 102 9.66 -11.02 -21.25
C ARG A 102 8.49 -11.28 -20.32
N TYR A 103 8.76 -11.57 -19.04
CA TYR A 103 7.71 -11.76 -18.04
C TYR A 103 6.87 -10.48 -17.85
N ASN A 104 7.52 -9.33 -17.63
CA ASN A 104 6.83 -8.07 -17.40
C ASN A 104 5.97 -7.64 -18.60
N ALA A 105 6.39 -7.96 -19.83
CA ALA A 105 5.64 -7.65 -21.04
C ALA A 105 4.36 -8.49 -21.18
N ILE A 106 4.40 -9.76 -20.77
CA ILE A 106 3.30 -10.72 -21.00
C ILE A 106 2.35 -10.80 -19.81
N PHE A 107 2.86 -10.68 -18.58
CA PHE A 107 2.06 -10.88 -17.37
C PHE A 107 0.77 -10.02 -17.32
N PRO A 108 0.79 -8.71 -17.62
CA PRO A 108 -0.42 -7.90 -17.60
C PRO A 108 -1.48 -8.36 -18.61
N GLN A 109 -1.04 -8.76 -19.81
CA GLN A 109 -1.93 -9.25 -20.86
C GLN A 109 -2.54 -10.59 -20.49
N TYR A 110 -1.72 -11.49 -19.94
CA TYR A 110 -2.14 -12.81 -19.50
C TYR A 110 -3.19 -12.72 -18.39
N ILE A 111 -2.92 -11.94 -17.35
CA ILE A 111 -3.78 -11.89 -16.18
C ILE A 111 -5.11 -11.19 -16.47
N THR A 112 -5.09 -10.10 -17.23
CA THR A 112 -6.34 -9.41 -17.62
C THR A 112 -7.20 -10.29 -18.53
N LYS A 113 -6.57 -11.01 -19.47
CA LYS A 113 -7.29 -11.98 -20.30
C LYS A 113 -7.91 -13.10 -19.44
N LEU A 114 -7.16 -13.68 -18.51
CA LEU A 114 -7.64 -14.75 -17.64
C LEU A 114 -8.87 -14.37 -16.81
N TYR A 115 -8.99 -13.10 -16.40
CA TYR A 115 -10.15 -12.63 -15.62
C TYR A 115 -11.29 -12.09 -16.48
N ALA A 116 -11.09 -11.91 -17.78
CA ALA A 116 -12.10 -11.46 -18.73
C ALA A 116 -12.85 -12.62 -19.39
N GLU A 117 -12.27 -13.83 -19.41
CA GLU A 117 -12.89 -15.07 -19.89
C GLU A 117 -13.59 -15.84 -18.76
#